data_AF-A0A7J8C8Q5-F1
#
_entry.id   AF-A0A7J8C8Q5-F1
#
_cell.length_a   1.000
_cell.length_b   1.000
_cell.length_c   1.000
_cell.angle_alpha   90.00
_cell.angle_beta   90.00
_cell.angle_gamma   90.00
#
_symmetry.space_group_name_H-M   'P 1'
#
loop_
_entity.id
_entity.type
_entity.pdbx_description
1 polymer ?
#
loop_
_entity_poly.entity_id
_entity_poly.type
_entity_poly.pdbx_seq_one_letter_code
_entity_poly.pdbx_strand_id
1 'polypeptide(L)'
;MSNARVTQYQVLLLDSSRIQFLKTSALNPATLLPDDDPQAPLHDCSDILETLTNLRSDLTDNPLPTPEHGLYIWQQLHPGRGPICGSSGSHPRQGHLGQALGHGTSAKRAELIALSQSLRWAKGKSVNIYTDSRYAFATAHVHGPLPRKGTPNLRRETDQK
;
A
#
# COMPACT_ATOMS: atom_id res chain seq x y z
N MET A 1 -11.12 -3.19 -14.79
CA MET A 1 -11.24 -4.64 -14.50
C MET A 1 -11.89 -4.82 -13.12
N SER A 2 -12.78 -5.79 -12.93
CA SER A 2 -13.39 -6.06 -11.62
C SER A 2 -12.60 -7.08 -10.81
N ASN A 3 -12.71 -7.07 -9.48
CA ASN A 3 -12.05 -8.06 -8.62
C ASN A 3 -12.40 -9.50 -9.00
N ALA A 4 -13.67 -9.76 -9.36
CA ALA A 4 -14.09 -11.08 -9.83
C ALA A 4 -13.30 -11.53 -11.07
N ARG A 5 -13.06 -10.63 -12.03
CA ARG A 5 -12.26 -10.92 -13.23
C ARG A 5 -10.79 -11.18 -12.86
N VAL A 6 -10.21 -10.36 -11.98
CA VAL A 6 -8.81 -10.52 -11.54
C VAL A 6 -8.61 -11.86 -10.84
N THR A 7 -9.47 -12.23 -9.90
CA THR A 7 -9.39 -13.51 -9.18
C THR A 7 -9.53 -14.69 -10.14
N GLN A 8 -10.43 -14.63 -11.12
CA GLN A 8 -10.57 -15.67 -12.14
C GLN A 8 -9.26 -15.85 -12.94
N TYR A 9 -8.62 -14.76 -13.36
CA TYR A 9 -7.34 -14.85 -14.07
C TYR A 9 -6.20 -15.39 -13.18
N GLN A 10 -6.16 -14.99 -11.91
CA GLN A 10 -5.13 -15.50 -10.98
C GLN A 10 -5.21 -17.03 -10.83
N VAL A 11 -6.41 -17.58 -10.63
CA VAL A 11 -6.60 -19.03 -10.50
C VAL A 11 -6.20 -19.76 -11.79
N LEU A 12 -6.57 -19.21 -12.95
CA LEU A 12 -6.29 -19.84 -14.24
C LEU A 12 -4.82 -19.76 -14.63
N LEU A 13 -4.15 -18.63 -14.37
CA LEU A 13 -2.84 -18.33 -14.92
C LEU A 13 -1.69 -18.56 -13.92
N LEU A 14 -1.91 -18.33 -12.62
CA LEU A 14 -0.84 -18.37 -11.61
C LEU A 14 -0.84 -19.64 -10.75
N ASP A 15 -2.00 -20.27 -10.54
CA ASP A 15 -2.12 -21.51 -9.75
C ASP A 15 -2.03 -22.80 -10.61
N SER A 16 -1.78 -22.67 -11.91
CA SER A 16 -1.70 -23.80 -12.85
C SER A 16 -0.27 -24.31 -13.01
N SER A 17 0.00 -25.55 -12.59
CA SER A 17 1.29 -26.23 -12.84
C SER A 17 1.58 -26.52 -14.32
N ARG A 18 0.59 -26.27 -15.20
CA ARG A 18 0.68 -26.49 -16.65
C ARG A 18 1.09 -25.24 -17.44
N ILE A 19 1.20 -24.08 -16.79
CA ILE A 19 1.50 -22.81 -17.45
C ILE A 19 2.88 -22.33 -17.02
N GLN A 20 3.70 -21.93 -17.99
CA GLN A 20 5.00 -21.31 -17.75
C GLN A 20 5.02 -19.95 -18.45
N PHE A 21 5.54 -18.94 -17.74
CA PHE A 21 5.77 -17.63 -18.30
C PHE A 21 7.22 -17.56 -18.79
N LEU A 22 7.40 -17.06 -20.01
CA LEU A 22 8.70 -16.85 -20.63
C LEU A 22 9.01 -15.35 -20.69
N LYS A 23 10.29 -15.02 -20.90
CA LYS A 23 10.72 -13.64 -21.13
C LYS A 23 10.02 -13.08 -22.38
N THR A 24 9.76 -11.78 -22.38
CA THR A 24 9.18 -11.10 -23.55
C THR A 24 10.09 -11.21 -24.76
N SER A 25 9.48 -11.57 -25.90
CA SER A 25 10.11 -11.56 -27.23
C SER A 25 9.30 -10.67 -28.16
N ALA A 26 9.94 -10.04 -29.16
CA ALA A 26 9.18 -9.40 -30.23
C ALA A 26 8.45 -10.46 -31.06
N LEU A 27 7.28 -10.08 -31.56
CA LEU A 27 6.50 -10.89 -32.48
C LEU A 27 6.32 -10.11 -33.78
N ASN A 28 6.50 -10.80 -34.90
CA ASN A 28 6.15 -10.26 -36.19
C ASN A 28 4.61 -10.06 -36.26
N PRO A 29 4.09 -8.88 -36.64
CA PRO A 29 2.66 -8.60 -36.59
C PRO A 29 1.83 -9.40 -37.61
N ALA A 30 2.45 -9.86 -38.70
CA ALA A 30 1.78 -10.66 -39.73
C ALA A 30 1.74 -12.16 -39.39
N THR A 31 2.79 -12.70 -38.76
CA THR A 31 2.91 -14.14 -38.48
C THR A 31 2.69 -14.51 -37.02
N LEU A 32 2.79 -13.56 -36.09
CA LEU A 32 2.76 -13.76 -34.63
C LEU A 32 3.82 -14.74 -34.11
N LEU A 33 4.89 -14.94 -34.88
CA LEU A 33 6.04 -15.75 -34.47
C LEU A 33 7.13 -14.86 -33.86
N PRO A 34 8.03 -15.43 -33.03
CA PRO A 34 9.20 -14.71 -32.52
C PRO A 34 9.98 -14.06 -33.66
N ASP A 35 10.27 -12.78 -33.51
CA ASP A 35 11.09 -12.00 -34.44
C ASP A 35 12.50 -11.87 -33.86
N ASP A 36 13.52 -12.02 -34.71
CA ASP A 36 14.95 -11.96 -34.34
C ASP A 36 15.50 -10.52 -34.43
N ASP A 37 14.63 -9.51 -34.34
CA ASP A 37 15.00 -8.10 -34.40
C ASP A 37 16.02 -7.73 -33.31
N PRO A 38 17.22 -7.25 -33.65
CA PRO A 38 18.25 -6.88 -32.69
C PRO A 38 17.88 -5.68 -31.79
N GLN A 39 16.82 -4.94 -32.10
CA GLN A 39 16.27 -3.85 -31.27
C GLN A 39 15.14 -4.31 -30.33
N ALA A 40 14.82 -5.60 -30.32
CA ALA A 40 13.76 -6.18 -29.50
C ALA A 40 14.29 -7.00 -28.30
N PRO A 41 13.52 -7.08 -27.19
CA PRO A 41 12.20 -6.48 -26.96
C PRO A 41 12.28 -4.98 -26.62
N LEU A 42 11.24 -4.21 -27.01
CA LEU A 42 11.11 -2.77 -26.72
C LEU A 42 11.04 -2.45 -25.21
N HIS A 43 10.73 -3.45 -24.38
CA HIS A 43 10.73 -3.35 -22.92
C HIS A 43 10.98 -4.71 -22.26
N ASP A 44 11.57 -4.69 -21.07
CA ASP A 44 11.61 -5.86 -20.18
C ASP A 44 10.41 -5.81 -19.23
N CYS A 45 9.52 -6.80 -19.30
CA CYS A 45 8.38 -6.87 -18.37
C CYS A 45 8.83 -6.97 -16.91
N SER A 46 10.02 -7.51 -16.64
CA SER A 46 10.57 -7.60 -15.28
C SER A 46 10.85 -6.20 -14.73
N ASP A 47 11.49 -5.35 -15.52
CA ASP A 47 11.80 -3.96 -15.16
C ASP A 47 10.53 -3.12 -15.00
N ILE A 48 9.53 -3.34 -15.86
CA ILE A 48 8.21 -2.69 -15.73
C ILE A 48 7.51 -3.15 -14.45
N LEU A 49 7.51 -4.45 -14.17
CA LEU A 49 6.91 -4.99 -12.95
C LEU A 49 7.61 -4.46 -11.71
N GLU A 50 8.93 -4.39 -11.72
CA GLU A 50 9.72 -3.81 -10.64
C GLU A 50 9.35 -2.33 -10.45
N THR A 51 9.26 -1.56 -11.53
CA THR A 51 8.85 -0.14 -11.48
C THR A 51 7.42 0.04 -10.95
N LEU A 52 6.48 -0.83 -11.37
CA LEU A 52 5.08 -0.78 -10.94
C LEU A 52 4.86 -1.27 -9.50
N THR A 53 5.74 -2.15 -9.00
CA THR A 53 5.66 -2.72 -7.64
C THR A 53 6.60 -2.03 -6.63
N ASN A 54 7.48 -1.14 -7.10
CA ASN A 54 8.36 -0.30 -6.29
C ASN A 54 7.94 1.17 -6.28
N LEU A 55 6.64 1.47 -6.44
CA LEU A 55 6.13 2.85 -6.40
C LEU A 55 6.49 3.57 -5.08
N ARG A 56 6.74 2.82 -4.00
CA ARG A 56 7.35 3.29 -2.75
C ARG A 56 8.27 2.23 -2.17
N SER A 57 9.48 2.14 -2.69
CA SER A 57 10.53 1.26 -2.14
C SER A 57 10.98 1.65 -0.72
N ASP A 58 10.70 2.89 -0.31
CA ASP A 58 10.94 3.43 1.03
C ASP A 58 9.89 3.00 2.06
N LEU A 59 8.78 2.38 1.62
CA LEU A 59 7.69 1.95 2.49
C LEU A 59 7.77 0.44 2.75
N THR A 60 7.79 0.07 4.02
CA THR A 60 7.82 -1.32 4.50
C THR A 60 6.67 -1.55 5.48
N ASP A 61 6.16 -2.78 5.53
CA ASP A 61 5.16 -3.24 6.51
C ASP A 61 5.79 -3.57 7.87
N ASN A 62 7.10 -3.77 7.90
CA ASN A 62 7.87 -3.98 9.12
C ASN A 62 8.27 -2.64 9.74
N PRO A 63 8.09 -2.46 11.06
CA PRO A 63 8.50 -1.24 11.74
C PRO A 63 10.02 -1.07 11.64
N LEU A 64 10.47 0.17 11.39
CA LEU A 64 11.88 0.51 11.45
C LEU A 64 12.39 0.28 12.88
N PRO A 65 13.63 -0.24 13.07
CA PRO A 65 14.19 -0.49 14.39
C PRO A 65 14.53 0.80 15.14
N THR A 66 14.91 1.86 14.42
CA THR A 66 15.30 3.17 14.97
C THR A 66 14.63 4.31 14.20
N PRO A 67 13.29 4.45 14.28
CA PRO A 67 12.59 5.56 13.65
C PRO A 67 12.85 6.84 14.45
N GLU A 68 12.93 7.98 13.78
CA GLU A 68 12.94 9.27 14.49
C GLU A 68 11.63 9.50 15.25
N HIS A 69 10.50 9.02 14.71
CA HIS A 69 9.17 9.23 15.28
C HIS A 69 8.24 8.03 15.10
N GLY A 70 7.40 7.77 16.10
CA GLY A 70 6.25 6.86 15.99
C GLY A 70 4.95 7.65 15.99
N LEU A 71 4.07 7.42 15.01
CA LEU A 71 2.78 8.08 14.89
C LEU A 71 1.65 7.06 14.95
N TYR A 72 0.60 7.36 15.69
CA TYR A 72 -0.66 6.61 15.64
C TYR A 72 -1.70 7.49 14.95
N ILE A 73 -2.26 7.02 13.85
CA ILE A 73 -3.41 7.69 13.22
C ILE A 73 -4.71 7.13 13.78
N TRP A 74 -5.69 8.01 13.92
CA TRP A 74 -6.98 7.68 14.49
C TRP A 74 -8.08 8.54 13.89
N GLN A 75 -9.31 8.10 14.11
CA GLN A 75 -10.51 8.84 13.78
C GLN A 75 -11.59 8.65 14.84
N GLN A 76 -12.40 9.68 15.05
CA GLN A 76 -13.54 9.66 15.95
C GLN A 76 -14.73 10.35 15.30
N LEU A 77 -15.93 9.81 15.48
CA LEU A 77 -17.16 10.46 15.04
C LEU A 77 -17.66 11.38 16.14
N HIS A 78 -17.78 12.68 15.87
CA HIS A 78 -18.36 13.64 16.82
C HIS A 78 -19.78 14.02 16.42
N PRO A 79 -20.77 13.82 17.32
CA PRO A 79 -22.13 14.30 17.11
C PRO A 79 -22.16 15.80 16.85
N GLY A 80 -22.85 16.24 15.80
CA GLY A 80 -23.03 17.66 15.46
C GLY A 80 -21.80 18.38 14.89
N ARG A 81 -20.61 17.77 14.84
CA ARG A 81 -19.38 18.38 14.28
C ARG A 81 -18.71 17.57 13.17
N GLY A 82 -19.24 16.40 12.83
CA GLY A 82 -18.66 15.51 11.82
C GLY A 82 -17.51 14.66 12.38
N PRO A 83 -16.88 13.81 11.56
CA PRO A 83 -15.75 13.02 12.01
C PRO A 83 -14.52 13.90 12.20
N ILE A 84 -13.77 13.63 13.26
CA ILE A 84 -12.45 14.19 13.53
C ILE A 84 -11.44 13.09 13.20
N CYS A 85 -10.38 13.46 12.49
CA CYS A 85 -9.25 12.56 12.26
C CYS A 85 -7.98 13.19 12.78
N GLY A 86 -7.01 12.36 13.15
CA GLY A 86 -5.77 12.88 13.65
C GLY A 86 -4.62 11.90 13.71
N SER A 87 -3.49 12.43 14.16
CA SER A 87 -2.33 11.63 14.52
C SER A 87 -1.69 12.13 15.80
N SER A 88 -1.21 11.19 16.60
CA SER A 88 -0.47 11.44 17.84
C SER A 88 0.92 10.85 17.75
N GLY A 89 1.91 11.57 18.27
CA GLY A 89 3.23 11.01 18.49
C GLY A 89 3.23 10.03 19.66
N SER A 90 4.11 9.04 19.61
CA SER A 90 4.44 8.18 20.75
C SER A 90 5.05 8.97 21.93
N HIS A 91 5.60 10.17 21.67
CA HIS A 91 6.07 11.09 22.70
C HIS A 91 5.08 12.23 22.97
N PRO A 92 4.80 12.56 24.25
CA PRO A 92 3.82 13.57 24.65
C PRO A 92 4.15 15.02 24.23
N ARG A 93 5.36 15.28 23.70
CA ARG A 93 5.77 16.59 23.15
C ARG A 93 5.54 16.73 21.64
N GLN A 94 5.15 15.66 20.94
CA GLN A 94 4.91 15.70 19.51
C GLN A 94 3.45 16.03 19.23
N GLY A 95 3.25 17.11 18.46
CA GLY A 95 1.96 17.76 18.25
C GLY A 95 0.85 16.79 17.88
N HIS A 96 -0.26 16.90 18.61
CA HIS A 96 -1.55 16.37 18.19
C HIS A 96 -1.98 17.10 16.92
N LEU A 97 -1.96 16.41 15.78
CA LEU A 97 -2.64 16.86 14.58
C LEU A 97 -4.07 16.33 14.67
N GLY A 98 -5.04 17.16 15.02
CA GLY A 98 -6.46 16.81 15.00
C GLY A 98 -7.21 17.78 14.08
N GLN A 99 -7.89 17.25 13.07
CA GLN A 99 -8.68 18.06 12.13
C GLN A 99 -10.13 17.56 12.10
N ALA A 100 -11.07 18.49 12.27
CA ALA A 100 -12.48 18.25 12.00
C ALA A 100 -12.72 18.19 10.48
N LEU A 101 -13.45 17.18 10.03
CA LEU A 101 -13.78 16.94 8.65
C LEU A 101 -15.24 17.32 8.37
N GLY A 102 -15.54 17.64 7.12
CA GLY A 102 -16.90 18.01 6.70
C GLY A 102 -17.92 16.89 6.97
N HIS A 103 -19.17 17.29 7.23
CA HIS A 103 -20.29 16.36 7.36
C HIS A 103 -20.40 15.45 6.13
N GLY A 104 -20.70 14.16 6.36
CA GLY A 104 -20.75 13.16 5.29
C GLY A 104 -19.41 12.53 4.91
N THR A 105 -18.31 12.90 5.56
CA THR A 105 -17.03 12.19 5.38
C THR A 105 -17.15 10.78 5.97
N SER A 106 -16.86 9.76 5.15
CA SER A 106 -16.89 8.37 5.62
C SER A 106 -15.66 8.05 6.48
N ALA A 107 -15.79 7.05 7.35
CA ALA A 107 -14.68 6.53 8.16
C ALA A 107 -13.45 6.18 7.28
N LYS A 108 -13.66 5.45 6.18
CA LYS A 108 -12.56 5.12 5.25
C LYS A 108 -11.83 6.35 4.69
N ARG A 109 -12.58 7.41 4.36
CA ARG A 109 -12.01 8.66 3.84
C ARG A 109 -11.27 9.43 4.94
N ALA A 110 -11.80 9.45 6.16
CA ALA A 110 -11.17 10.09 7.31
C ALA A 110 -9.81 9.44 7.64
N GLU A 111 -9.73 8.10 7.65
CA GLU A 111 -8.45 7.38 7.80
C GLU A 111 -7.40 7.77 6.75
N LEU A 112 -7.80 7.85 5.47
CA LEU A 112 -6.88 8.25 4.41
C LEU A 112 -6.43 9.71 4.53
N ILE A 113 -7.30 10.59 5.03
CA ILE A 113 -6.95 11.98 5.32
C ILE A 113 -5.93 12.04 6.47
N ALA A 114 -6.16 11.29 7.55
CA ALA A 114 -5.24 11.20 8.69
C ALA A 114 -3.85 10.71 8.23
N LEU A 115 -3.81 9.59 7.49
CA LEU A 115 -2.58 9.03 6.94
C LEU A 115 -1.85 10.02 6.04
N SER A 116 -2.58 10.69 5.14
CA SER A 116 -2.01 11.69 4.23
C SER A 116 -1.38 12.87 4.99
N GLN A 117 -2.01 13.31 6.08
CA GLN A 117 -1.48 14.39 6.92
C GLN A 117 -0.23 13.97 7.67
N SER A 118 -0.23 12.78 8.28
CA SER A 118 0.94 12.23 8.96
C SER A 118 2.12 12.09 8.02
N LEU A 119 1.91 11.62 6.79
CA LEU A 119 2.95 11.51 5.77
C LEU A 119 3.51 12.89 5.35
N ARG A 120 2.66 13.91 5.22
CA ARG A 120 3.13 15.28 4.92
C ARG A 120 3.97 15.85 6.06
N TRP A 121 3.57 15.62 7.30
CA TRP A 121 4.32 16.04 8.48
C TRP A 121 5.66 15.29 8.62
N ALA A 122 5.69 14.03 8.19
CA ALA A 122 6.86 13.15 8.22
C ALA A 122 7.83 13.37 7.04
N LYS A 123 7.60 14.39 6.19
CA LYS A 123 8.46 14.65 5.03
C LYS A 123 9.92 14.82 5.49
N GLY A 124 10.80 13.95 4.96
CA GLY A 124 12.24 13.96 5.25
C GLY A 124 12.64 13.31 6.58
N LYS A 125 11.73 12.59 7.25
CA LYS A 125 11.97 11.91 8.54
C LYS A 125 11.75 10.41 8.38
N SER A 126 12.47 9.60 9.15
CA SER A 126 12.15 8.17 9.30
C SER A 126 11.03 8.00 10.34
N VAL A 127 9.88 7.45 9.94
CA VAL A 127 8.71 7.33 10.82
C VAL A 127 8.07 5.95 10.72
N ASN A 128 7.58 5.45 11.86
CA ASN A 128 6.64 4.33 11.89
C ASN A 128 5.22 4.91 12.09
N ILE A 129 4.30 4.63 11.17
CA ILE A 129 2.90 5.07 11.27
C ILE A 129 2.02 3.84 11.51
N TYR A 130 1.31 3.84 12.63
CA TYR A 130 0.41 2.78 13.05
C TYR A 130 -1.04 3.19 12.80
N THR A 131 -1.83 2.28 12.23
CA THR A 131 -3.25 2.44 11.95
C THR A 131 -3.98 1.15 12.27
N ASP A 132 -5.17 1.25 12.84
CA ASP A 132 -6.11 0.13 13.03
C ASP A 132 -6.97 -0.11 11.77
N SER A 133 -6.94 0.82 10.79
CA SER A 133 -7.65 0.72 9.53
C SER A 133 -6.91 -0.15 8.52
N ARG A 134 -7.37 -1.40 8.39
CA ARG A 134 -6.95 -2.30 7.29
C ARG A 134 -7.12 -1.68 5.92
N TYR A 135 -8.11 -0.80 5.75
CA TYR A 135 -8.32 -0.10 4.48
C TYR A 135 -7.22 0.92 4.20
N ALA A 136 -6.80 1.70 5.19
CA ALA A 136 -5.70 2.66 5.03
C ALA A 136 -4.37 1.96 4.77
N PHE A 137 -4.07 0.91 5.54
CA PHE A 137 -2.90 0.06 5.35
C PHE A 137 -2.86 -0.52 3.93
N ALA A 138 -3.93 -1.22 3.52
CA ALA A 138 -3.98 -1.81 2.18
C ALA A 138 -3.83 -0.74 1.09
N THR A 139 -4.54 0.38 1.19
CA THR A 139 -4.45 1.46 0.19
C THR A 139 -3.03 2.03 0.07
N ALA A 140 -2.32 2.18 1.19
CA ALA A 140 -0.93 2.63 1.20
C ALA A 140 0.04 1.59 0.62
N HIS A 141 -0.32 0.30 0.68
CA HIS A 141 0.53 -0.83 0.29
C HIS A 141 0.06 -1.54 -0.99
N VAL A 142 -0.99 -1.06 -1.68
CA VAL A 142 -1.55 -1.68 -2.90
C VAL A 142 -0.56 -1.69 -4.08
N HIS A 143 0.60 -1.05 -3.92
CA HIS A 143 1.73 -1.13 -4.84
C HIS A 143 3.08 -1.32 -4.14
N GLY A 144 3.08 -1.85 -2.91
CA GLY A 144 4.31 -2.37 -2.30
C GLY A 144 4.58 -3.80 -2.80
N PRO A 145 5.80 -4.33 -2.62
CA PRO A 145 6.08 -5.71 -2.95
C PRO A 145 5.06 -6.63 -2.28
N LEU A 146 4.47 -7.56 -3.05
CA LEU A 146 3.58 -8.58 -2.49
C LEU A 146 4.30 -9.28 -1.33
N PRO A 147 3.67 -9.39 -0.14
CA PRO A 147 4.30 -10.08 0.97
C PRO A 147 4.59 -11.52 0.56
N ARG A 148 5.86 -11.93 0.69
CA ARG A 148 6.25 -13.34 0.53
C ARG A 148 5.45 -14.14 1.56
N LYS A 149 4.74 -15.18 1.12
CA LYS A 149 3.89 -16.03 1.98
C LYS A 149 4.68 -16.45 3.24
N GLY A 150 4.27 -15.95 4.41
CA GLY A 150 4.89 -16.28 5.69
C GLY A 150 4.46 -15.37 6.84
N THR A 151 3.30 -15.67 7.44
CA THR A 151 2.80 -15.21 8.76
C THR A 151 2.30 -13.77 8.92
N PRO A 152 0.98 -13.54 9.08
CA PRO A 152 0.48 -12.31 9.69
C PRO A 152 0.36 -12.48 11.21
N ASN A 153 1.32 -11.92 11.96
CA ASN A 153 1.11 -11.66 13.39
C ASN A 153 0.45 -10.28 13.55
N LEU A 154 -0.88 -10.24 13.46
CA LEU A 154 -1.68 -9.16 14.04
C LEU A 154 -1.77 -9.42 15.55
N ARG A 155 -0.89 -8.80 16.33
CA ARG A 155 -1.05 -8.78 17.80
C ARG A 155 -2.02 -7.65 18.14
N ARG A 156 -3.20 -8.01 18.66
CA ARG A 156 -4.05 -7.08 19.41
C ARG A 156 -3.35 -6.79 20.72
N GLU A 157 -2.93 -5.56 20.92
CA GLU A 157 -2.59 -5.06 22.26
C GLU A 157 -3.84 -4.38 22.80
N THR A 158 -4.79 -5.19 23.27
CA THR A 158 -5.78 -4.73 24.24
C THR A 158 -5.21 -5.11 25.59
N ASP A 159 -4.53 -4.17 26.24
CA ASP A 159 -4.45 -4.05 27.70
C ASP A 159 -3.65 -2.80 28.05
N GLN A 160 -4.35 -1.70 28.31
CA GLN A 160 -3.94 -0.76 29.35
C GLN A 160 -5.11 0.11 29.82
N LYS A 161 -5.64 -0.34 30.97
CA LYS A 161 -6.30 0.37 32.07
C LYS A 161 -7.70 0.96 31.89
#